data_AF-A0A962SVC0-F1
#
_entry.id   AF-A0A962SVC0-F1
#
_cell.length_a   1.000
_cell.length_b   1.000
_cell.length_c   1.000
_cell.angle_alpha   90.00
_cell.angle_beta   90.00
_cell.angle_gamma   90.00
#
_symmetry.space_group_name_H-M   'P 1'
#
loop_
_entity.id
_entity.type
_entity.pdbx_description
1 polymer ?
#
loop_
_entity_poly.entity_id
_entity_poly.type
_entity_poly.pdbx_seq_one_letter_code
_entity_poly.pdbx_strand_id
1 'polypeptide(L)'
;MTALSIVRRWLGRVGAGRAPAGTAGVTPGVTVPTTYRQQAAAWFAAEPEQYALAQATLAALIQAGPQPVDETAAVAVAVPDWLNAAFARLAEQPPPPTGWPSVAGLSGRYLMLTRVLGDALDAAYTTALRTGQPHHCPLTREPLPTATLQPRLPPAEWAALDGTGLGSLIAGVWLPAAGQRQVWQAVAHDIPWTDAPAFWETVAAQHRAAAHPGKTADPALSSEDEERRILRDAVRDVLRGLVQSETFNRRDGAGWYHAGAFWVAAKPFAERLHAQPEVRDRAEWRPRPALYQRLAAHGLLLPNGAQPVWKVYVVEEDPPHRRYASVLKLPATLYAGIETCPAYAGRLQTVD
;
A
#
# COMPACT_ATOMS: atom_id res chain seq x y z
N MET A 1 16.42 10.41 -2.51
CA MET A 1 15.17 10.84 -3.19
C MET A 1 14.78 9.70 -4.13
N THR A 2 13.57 9.12 -4.06
CA THR A 2 13.22 7.92 -4.86
C THR A 2 12.85 8.29 -6.30
N ALA A 3 13.03 7.39 -7.27
CA ALA A 3 12.58 7.61 -8.65
C ALA A 3 11.06 7.90 -8.69
N LEU A 4 10.31 7.33 -7.74
CA LEU A 4 8.90 7.63 -7.46
C LEU A 4 8.63 9.13 -7.21
N SER A 5 9.49 9.81 -6.45
CA SER A 5 9.35 11.27 -6.22
C SER A 5 9.62 12.13 -7.46
N ILE A 6 10.42 11.62 -8.40
CA ILE A 6 10.67 12.29 -9.69
C ILE A 6 9.46 12.12 -10.62
N VAL A 7 8.91 10.91 -10.69
CA VAL A 7 7.67 10.62 -11.45
C VAL A 7 6.48 11.39 -10.87
N ARG A 8 6.35 11.48 -9.54
CA ARG A 8 5.31 12.31 -8.88
C ARG A 8 5.47 13.81 -9.14
N ARG A 9 6.70 14.34 -9.11
CA ARG A 9 6.95 15.76 -9.47
C ARG A 9 6.63 16.05 -10.94
N TRP A 10 6.85 15.07 -11.82
CA TRP A 10 6.51 15.17 -13.24
C TRP A 10 4.99 15.12 -13.46
N LEU A 11 4.28 14.19 -12.82
CA LEU A 11 2.81 14.14 -12.81
C LEU A 11 2.20 15.46 -12.28
N GLY A 12 2.83 16.07 -11.27
CA GLY A 12 2.43 17.39 -10.76
C GLY A 12 2.65 18.56 -11.73
N ARG A 13 3.52 18.43 -12.74
CA ARG A 13 3.71 19.43 -13.81
C ARG A 13 2.81 19.18 -15.02
N VAL A 14 2.51 17.92 -15.33
CA VAL A 14 1.60 17.54 -16.42
C VAL A 14 0.13 17.75 -16.03
N GLY A 15 -0.19 17.75 -14.73
CA GLY A 15 -1.54 17.92 -14.18
C GLY A 15 -2.27 19.26 -14.43
N ALA A 16 -1.69 20.21 -15.17
CA ALA A 16 -2.41 21.37 -15.71
C ALA A 16 -3.04 21.12 -17.10
N GLY A 17 -2.73 19.98 -17.74
CA GLY A 17 -3.30 19.57 -19.01
C GLY A 17 -3.94 18.20 -18.89
N ARG A 18 -5.28 18.18 -18.84
CA ARG A 18 -6.18 17.07 -19.24
C ARG A 18 -5.69 15.66 -18.91
N ALA A 19 -6.24 15.06 -17.85
CA ALA A 19 -6.15 13.62 -17.61
C ALA A 19 -6.50 12.86 -18.91
N PRO A 20 -5.68 11.90 -19.36
CA PRO A 20 -6.07 11.07 -20.48
C PRO A 20 -7.17 10.13 -19.98
N ALA A 21 -8.41 10.44 -20.38
CA ALA A 21 -9.41 9.43 -20.60
C ALA A 21 -8.89 8.52 -21.72
N GLY A 22 -8.31 7.38 -21.33
CA GLY A 22 -7.78 6.42 -22.26
C GLY A 22 -7.41 5.17 -21.50
N THR A 23 -8.28 4.18 -21.52
CA THR A 23 -7.86 2.78 -21.44
C THR A 23 -6.61 2.65 -22.31
N ALA A 24 -5.45 2.39 -21.71
CA ALA A 24 -4.28 1.97 -22.45
C ALA A 24 -4.67 0.66 -23.15
N GLY A 25 -5.16 0.79 -24.38
CA GLY A 25 -5.48 -0.36 -25.21
C GLY A 25 -4.19 -1.13 -25.38
N VAL A 26 -4.19 -2.39 -24.97
CA VAL A 26 -3.15 -3.34 -25.34
C VAL A 26 -2.99 -3.21 -26.85
N THR A 27 -1.84 -2.73 -27.32
CA THR A 27 -1.59 -2.72 -28.76
C THR A 27 -1.65 -4.18 -29.21
N PRO A 28 -2.57 -4.57 -30.11
CA PRO A 28 -2.63 -5.95 -30.55
C PRO A 28 -1.32 -6.27 -31.29
N GLY A 29 -0.54 -7.22 -30.76
CA GLY A 29 0.66 -7.70 -31.46
C GLY A 29 1.89 -8.02 -30.60
N VAL A 30 1.95 -7.62 -29.32
CA VAL A 30 3.10 -8.03 -28.48
C VAL A 30 2.93 -9.48 -28.03
N THR A 31 3.67 -10.37 -28.68
CA THR A 31 3.70 -11.78 -28.36
C THR A 31 4.71 -12.06 -27.26
N VAL A 32 4.24 -12.70 -26.17
CA VAL A 32 5.12 -13.23 -25.13
C VAL A 32 6.05 -14.29 -25.74
N PRO A 33 7.39 -14.14 -25.61
CA PRO A 33 8.34 -15.15 -26.11
C PRO A 33 8.04 -16.55 -25.58
N THR A 34 8.27 -17.56 -26.40
CA THR A 34 7.89 -18.96 -26.11
C THR A 34 8.46 -19.47 -24.78
N THR A 35 9.72 -19.13 -24.48
CA THR A 35 10.40 -19.53 -23.23
C THR A 35 9.63 -19.09 -21.99
N TYR A 36 9.26 -17.80 -21.90
CA TYR A 36 8.51 -17.27 -20.75
C TYR A 36 7.08 -17.80 -20.71
N ARG A 37 6.49 -18.08 -21.88
CA ARG A 37 5.17 -18.73 -21.97
C ARG A 37 5.19 -20.13 -21.36
N GLN A 38 6.23 -20.92 -21.63
CA GLN A 38 6.43 -22.25 -21.07
C GLN A 38 6.72 -22.20 -19.57
N GLN A 39 7.58 -21.29 -19.12
CA GLN A 39 7.85 -21.10 -17.69
C GLN A 39 6.59 -20.70 -16.91
N ALA A 40 5.80 -19.77 -17.46
CA ALA A 40 4.50 -19.42 -16.88
C ALA A 40 3.52 -20.62 -16.90
N ALA A 41 3.47 -21.41 -17.97
CA ALA A 41 2.62 -22.60 -18.03
C ALA A 41 2.98 -23.60 -16.93
N ALA A 42 4.28 -23.85 -16.74
CA ALA A 42 4.77 -24.72 -15.67
C ALA A 42 4.41 -24.17 -14.28
N TRP A 43 4.56 -22.85 -14.08
CA TRP A 43 4.18 -22.21 -12.82
C TRP A 43 2.68 -22.33 -12.53
N PHE A 44 1.81 -22.23 -13.53
CA PHE A 44 0.35 -22.34 -13.37
C PHE A 44 -0.22 -23.73 -13.63
N ALA A 45 0.61 -24.79 -13.68
CA ALA A 45 0.12 -26.14 -13.95
C ALA A 45 -0.97 -26.62 -12.96
N ALA A 46 -0.93 -26.12 -11.71
CA ALA A 46 -1.93 -26.42 -10.68
C ALA A 46 -3.16 -25.48 -10.70
N GLU A 47 -3.13 -24.39 -11.47
CA GLU A 47 -4.18 -23.36 -11.57
C GLU A 47 -4.34 -22.92 -13.05
N PRO A 48 -4.72 -23.84 -13.96
CA PRO A 48 -4.72 -23.59 -15.39
C PRO A 48 -5.67 -22.46 -15.81
N GLU A 49 -6.73 -22.21 -15.07
CA GLU A 49 -7.68 -21.12 -15.29
C GLU A 49 -7.03 -19.73 -15.12
N GLN A 50 -5.96 -19.62 -14.32
CA GLN A 50 -5.22 -18.37 -14.12
C GLN A 50 -4.17 -18.13 -15.19
N TYR A 51 -3.81 -19.15 -15.97
CA TYR A 51 -2.75 -19.06 -16.97
C TYR A 51 -3.06 -18.05 -18.09
N ALA A 52 -4.32 -17.99 -18.54
CA ALA A 52 -4.74 -17.03 -19.57
C ALA A 52 -4.57 -15.58 -19.09
N LEU A 53 -4.93 -15.30 -17.83
CA LEU A 53 -4.72 -13.99 -17.21
C LEU A 53 -3.24 -13.69 -17.05
N ALA A 54 -2.44 -14.67 -16.62
CA ALA A 54 -0.99 -14.53 -16.52
C ALA A 54 -0.36 -14.16 -17.87
N GLN A 55 -0.74 -14.81 -18.97
CA GLN A 55 -0.23 -14.48 -20.30
C GLN A 55 -0.59 -13.05 -20.72
N ALA A 56 -1.83 -12.62 -20.50
CA ALA A 56 -2.26 -11.25 -20.81
C ALA A 56 -1.47 -10.22 -19.99
N THR A 57 -1.22 -10.52 -18.72
CA THR A 57 -0.38 -9.69 -17.84
C THR A 57 1.07 -9.63 -18.30
N LEU A 58 1.68 -10.75 -18.69
CA LEU A 58 3.03 -10.77 -19.25
C LEU A 58 3.12 -9.91 -20.51
N ALA A 59 2.18 -10.04 -21.45
CA ALA A 59 2.16 -9.24 -22.66
C ALA A 59 2.07 -7.73 -22.35
N ALA A 60 1.21 -7.35 -21.41
CA ALA A 60 1.03 -5.96 -21.01
C ALA A 60 2.27 -5.38 -20.30
N LEU A 61 2.92 -6.16 -19.43
CA LEU A 61 4.13 -5.73 -18.73
C LEU A 61 5.37 -5.69 -19.64
N ILE A 62 5.45 -6.55 -20.67
CA ILE A 62 6.46 -6.44 -21.73
C ILE A 62 6.32 -5.11 -22.45
N GLN A 63 5.08 -4.74 -22.83
CA GLN A 63 4.83 -3.42 -23.40
C GLN A 63 5.30 -2.33 -22.46
N ALA A 64 4.99 -2.46 -21.16
CA ALA A 64 5.31 -1.46 -20.13
C ALA A 64 6.78 -1.39 -19.72
N GLY A 65 7.66 -2.25 -20.27
CA GLY A 65 9.09 -2.20 -19.99
C GLY A 65 9.77 -0.92 -20.52
N PRO A 66 11.01 -0.64 -20.11
CA PRO A 66 11.77 0.50 -20.62
C PRO A 66 11.85 0.48 -22.16
N GLN A 67 11.34 1.52 -22.80
CA GLN A 67 11.41 1.71 -24.26
C GLN A 67 12.21 2.97 -24.56
N PRO A 68 13.24 2.92 -25.41
CA PRO A 68 13.98 4.12 -25.79
C PRO A 68 13.08 5.09 -26.56
N VAL A 69 13.36 6.39 -26.47
CA VAL A 69 12.63 7.41 -27.27
C VAL A 69 13.04 7.37 -28.74
N ASP A 70 14.29 6.98 -29.00
CA ASP A 70 14.82 6.74 -30.33
C ASP A 70 14.88 5.22 -30.56
N GLU A 71 14.08 4.72 -31.51
CA GLU A 71 14.00 3.30 -31.84
C GLU A 71 15.33 2.73 -32.39
N THR A 72 16.25 3.60 -32.81
CA THR A 72 17.58 3.21 -33.29
C THR A 72 18.62 3.14 -32.16
N ALA A 73 18.30 3.65 -30.96
CA ALA A 73 19.19 3.62 -29.81
C ALA A 73 19.23 2.23 -29.16
N ALA A 74 20.41 1.83 -28.70
CA ALA A 74 20.56 0.61 -27.90
C ALA A 74 19.81 0.76 -26.57
N VAL A 75 18.93 -0.20 -26.27
CA VAL A 75 18.12 -0.21 -25.04
C VAL A 75 19.02 -0.47 -23.82
N ALA A 76 18.94 0.40 -22.80
CA ALA A 76 19.69 0.24 -21.54
C ALA A 76 19.45 -1.09 -20.83
N VAL A 77 18.22 -1.61 -20.91
CA VAL A 77 17.83 -2.91 -20.35
C VAL A 77 16.92 -3.59 -21.34
N ALA A 78 17.39 -4.65 -21.99
CA ALA A 78 16.58 -5.37 -22.95
C ALA A 78 15.45 -6.14 -22.24
N VAL A 79 14.33 -6.32 -22.93
CA VAL A 79 13.18 -7.10 -22.41
C VAL A 79 13.57 -8.49 -21.90
N PRO A 80 14.40 -9.28 -22.63
CA PRO A 80 14.82 -10.58 -22.14
C PRO A 80 15.60 -10.51 -20.82
N ASP A 81 16.38 -9.46 -20.57
CA ASP A 81 17.27 -9.40 -19.42
C ASP A 81 16.49 -9.27 -18.11
N TRP A 82 15.53 -8.35 -18.05
CA TRP A 82 14.72 -8.18 -16.83
C TRP A 82 13.69 -9.29 -16.66
N LEU A 83 13.17 -9.87 -17.76
CA LEU A 83 12.32 -11.06 -17.69
C LEU A 83 13.09 -12.29 -17.19
N ASN A 84 14.33 -12.47 -17.62
CA ASN A 84 15.20 -13.54 -17.10
C ASN A 84 15.40 -13.38 -15.59
N ALA A 85 15.69 -12.16 -15.12
CA ALA A 85 15.83 -11.88 -13.69
C ALA A 85 14.52 -12.17 -12.92
N ALA A 86 13.37 -11.78 -13.46
CA ALA A 86 12.07 -12.09 -12.88
C ALA A 86 11.84 -13.61 -12.79
N PHE A 87 11.97 -14.35 -13.89
CA PHE A 87 11.71 -15.79 -13.88
C PHE A 87 12.74 -16.59 -13.08
N ALA A 88 13.99 -16.12 -13.01
CA ALA A 88 14.99 -16.69 -12.10
C ALA A 88 14.55 -16.54 -10.63
N ARG A 89 14.16 -15.32 -10.23
CA ARG A 89 13.63 -15.07 -8.88
C ARG A 89 12.38 -15.90 -8.59
N LEU A 90 11.48 -16.04 -9.56
CA LEU A 90 10.26 -16.85 -9.41
C LEU A 90 10.59 -18.34 -9.26
N ALA A 91 11.58 -18.86 -10.00
CA ALA A 91 12.02 -20.24 -9.89
C ALA A 91 12.68 -20.56 -8.55
N GLU A 92 13.30 -19.57 -7.91
CA GLU A 92 13.83 -19.69 -6.54
C GLU A 92 12.73 -19.67 -5.47
N GLN A 93 11.51 -19.21 -5.81
CA GLN A 93 10.41 -19.22 -4.86
C GLN A 93 9.73 -20.59 -4.82
N PRO A 94 9.48 -21.16 -3.63
CA PRO A 94 8.55 -22.27 -3.50
C PRO A 94 7.15 -21.83 -3.98
N PRO A 95 6.34 -22.74 -4.56
CA PRO A 95 4.97 -22.43 -4.93
C PRO A 95 4.16 -22.06 -3.69
N PRO A 96 3.21 -21.11 -3.78
CA PRO A 96 2.47 -20.63 -2.61
C PRO A 96 1.85 -21.80 -1.83
N PRO A 97 1.86 -21.74 -0.49
CA PRO A 97 1.31 -22.81 0.32
C PRO A 97 -0.18 -23.01 0.03
N THR A 98 -0.63 -24.25 0.12
CA THR A 98 -2.02 -24.63 -0.16
C THR A 98 -2.99 -23.79 0.67
N GLY A 99 -3.97 -23.17 0.00
CA GLY A 99 -4.97 -22.32 0.65
C GLY A 99 -4.50 -20.90 0.95
N TRP A 100 -3.29 -20.49 0.53
CA TRP A 100 -2.87 -19.10 0.55
C TRP A 100 -2.94 -18.45 -0.85
N PRO A 101 -3.52 -17.25 -0.97
CA PRO A 101 -4.26 -16.54 0.07
C PRO A 101 -5.59 -17.23 0.39
N SER A 102 -6.04 -17.13 1.64
CA SER A 102 -7.29 -17.75 2.12
C SER A 102 -8.56 -17.05 1.62
N VAL A 103 -8.41 -16.16 0.64
CA VAL A 103 -9.46 -15.32 0.08
C VAL A 103 -9.96 -15.96 -1.21
N ALA A 104 -11.26 -16.21 -1.27
CA ALA A 104 -11.89 -16.79 -2.45
C ALA A 104 -11.65 -15.95 -3.70
N GLY A 105 -11.23 -16.61 -4.78
CA GLY A 105 -10.99 -15.97 -6.09
C GLY A 105 -9.62 -15.31 -6.24
N LEU A 106 -8.80 -15.22 -5.18
CA LEU A 106 -7.41 -14.79 -5.30
C LEU A 106 -6.49 -15.98 -5.60
N SER A 107 -5.54 -15.77 -6.51
CA SER A 107 -4.50 -16.74 -6.82
C SER A 107 -3.15 -16.32 -6.23
N GLY A 108 -2.62 -17.11 -5.31
CA GLY A 108 -1.29 -16.86 -4.73
C GLY A 108 -0.20 -16.89 -5.80
N ARG A 109 -0.32 -17.82 -6.76
CA ARG A 109 0.63 -17.95 -7.88
C ARG A 109 0.61 -16.72 -8.77
N TYR A 110 -0.57 -16.16 -9.02
CA TYR A 110 -0.74 -14.92 -9.77
C TYR A 110 -0.17 -13.72 -9.04
N LEU A 111 -0.45 -13.56 -7.74
CA LEU A 111 0.08 -12.46 -6.93
C LEU A 111 1.61 -12.49 -6.85
N MET A 112 2.20 -13.67 -6.67
CA MET A 112 3.65 -13.85 -6.69
C MET A 112 4.26 -13.53 -8.05
N LEU A 113 3.72 -14.08 -9.15
CA LEU A 113 4.20 -13.80 -10.50
C LEU A 113 4.20 -12.29 -10.77
N THR A 114 3.07 -11.62 -10.53
CA THR A 114 2.91 -10.20 -10.83
C THR A 114 3.80 -9.32 -9.97
N ARG A 115 4.04 -9.69 -8.70
CA ARG A 115 5.00 -8.98 -7.84
C ARG A 115 6.42 -9.11 -8.36
N VAL A 116 6.86 -10.33 -8.71
CA VAL A 116 8.22 -10.55 -9.23
C VAL A 116 8.46 -9.77 -10.52
N LEU A 117 7.47 -9.73 -11.42
CA LEU A 117 7.54 -8.91 -12.63
C LEU A 117 7.59 -7.41 -12.30
N GLY A 118 6.82 -6.95 -11.30
CA GLY A 118 6.87 -5.57 -10.80
C GLY A 118 8.24 -5.19 -10.24
N ASP A 119 8.84 -6.05 -9.42
CA ASP A 119 10.18 -5.85 -8.84
C ASP A 119 11.26 -5.78 -9.92
N ALA A 120 11.15 -6.61 -10.96
CA ALA A 120 12.08 -6.59 -12.07
C ALA A 120 11.92 -5.31 -12.92
N LEU A 121 10.69 -4.80 -13.07
CA LEU A 121 10.44 -3.52 -13.73
C LEU A 121 10.97 -2.32 -12.90
N ASP A 122 10.84 -2.36 -11.57
CA ASP A 122 11.47 -1.39 -10.67
C ASP A 122 12.98 -1.31 -10.92
N ALA A 123 13.65 -2.47 -10.97
CA ALA A 123 15.07 -2.57 -11.24
C ALA A 123 15.42 -2.10 -12.67
N ALA A 124 14.65 -2.51 -13.68
CA ALA A 124 14.88 -2.17 -15.08
C ALA A 124 14.79 -0.66 -15.32
N TYR A 125 13.75 0.00 -14.79
CA TYR A 125 13.59 1.45 -14.90
C TYR A 125 14.62 2.22 -14.07
N THR A 126 15.01 1.69 -12.90
CA THR A 126 16.10 2.28 -12.11
C THR A 126 17.41 2.26 -12.90
N THR A 127 17.73 1.14 -13.54
CA THR A 127 18.92 1.02 -14.40
C THR A 127 18.82 1.95 -15.60
N ALA A 128 17.69 1.95 -16.33
CA ALA A 128 17.48 2.83 -17.48
C ALA A 128 17.66 4.32 -17.11
N LEU A 129 17.10 4.76 -15.97
CA LEU A 129 17.32 6.10 -15.44
C LEU A 129 18.80 6.35 -15.14
N ARG A 130 19.48 5.46 -14.43
CA ARG A 130 20.90 5.63 -14.07
C ARG A 130 21.82 5.75 -15.29
N THR A 131 21.53 5.03 -16.37
CA THR A 131 22.29 5.11 -17.64
C THR A 131 22.11 6.43 -18.38
N GLY A 132 21.14 7.26 -18.01
CA GLY A 132 20.89 8.55 -18.65
C GLY A 132 20.20 8.49 -20.01
N GLN A 133 19.89 7.29 -20.52
CA GLN A 133 19.25 7.14 -21.81
C GLN A 133 17.81 7.67 -21.81
N PRO A 134 17.40 8.47 -22.81
CA PRO A 134 16.01 8.87 -22.98
C PRO A 134 15.10 7.67 -23.21
N HIS A 135 14.08 7.51 -22.37
CA HIS A 135 13.10 6.45 -22.48
C HIS A 135 11.69 6.98 -22.20
N HIS A 136 10.67 6.27 -22.66
CA HIS A 136 9.28 6.62 -22.40
C HIS A 136 8.91 6.39 -20.93
N CYS A 137 8.09 7.30 -20.39
CA CYS A 137 7.46 7.14 -19.08
C CYS A 137 6.56 5.90 -19.11
N PRO A 138 6.71 4.96 -18.16
CA PRO A 138 5.86 3.78 -18.11
C PRO A 138 4.38 4.15 -17.96
N LEU A 139 4.05 5.22 -17.23
CA LEU A 139 2.65 5.51 -16.87
C LEU A 139 1.88 6.27 -17.95
N THR A 140 2.56 7.07 -18.75
CA THR A 140 1.92 7.99 -19.72
C THR A 140 2.37 7.77 -21.15
N ARG A 141 3.43 6.97 -21.38
CA ARG A 141 4.12 6.81 -22.67
C ARG A 141 4.76 8.08 -23.22
N GLU A 142 4.71 9.19 -22.51
CA GLU A 142 5.42 10.40 -22.93
C GLU A 142 6.93 10.24 -22.74
N PRO A 143 7.78 10.82 -23.61
CA PRO A 143 9.22 10.83 -23.39
C PRO A 143 9.59 11.39 -22.02
N LEU A 144 10.34 10.64 -21.20
CA LEU A 144 10.89 11.18 -19.96
C LEU A 144 12.02 12.16 -20.32
N PRO A 145 12.00 13.39 -19.79
CA PRO A 145 13.06 14.35 -20.05
C PRO A 145 14.30 14.05 -19.17
N THR A 146 14.96 12.92 -19.40
CA THR A 146 16.15 12.46 -18.64
C THR A 146 17.29 13.47 -18.67
N ALA A 147 17.50 14.14 -19.82
CA ALA A 147 18.48 15.21 -19.98
C ALA A 147 18.22 16.44 -19.06
N THR A 148 16.99 16.64 -18.57
CA THR A 148 16.66 17.73 -17.63
C THR A 148 16.80 17.32 -16.16
N LEU A 149 16.91 16.02 -15.88
CA LEU A 149 17.03 15.46 -14.53
C LEU A 149 18.51 15.33 -14.11
N GLN A 150 19.38 14.87 -15.01
CA GLN A 150 20.82 14.73 -14.76
C GLN A 150 21.53 16.02 -14.28
N PRO A 151 21.24 17.22 -14.81
CA PRO A 151 21.96 18.44 -14.39
C PRO A 151 21.59 18.93 -13.00
N ARG A 152 20.56 18.35 -12.36
CA ARG A 152 19.93 18.88 -11.14
C ARG A 152 20.23 18.07 -9.89
N LEU A 153 20.81 16.87 -10.03
CA LEU A 153 21.11 15.98 -8.91
C LEU A 153 22.62 15.73 -8.83
N PRO A 154 23.23 15.81 -7.64
CA PRO A 154 24.60 15.37 -7.43
C PRO A 154 24.79 13.90 -7.84
N PRO A 155 25.97 13.49 -8.34
CA PRO A 155 26.24 12.11 -8.74
C PRO A 155 25.93 11.05 -7.66
N ALA A 156 26.16 11.38 -6.38
CA ALA A 156 25.85 10.50 -5.26
C ALA A 156 24.34 10.27 -5.09
N GLU A 157 23.53 11.32 -5.28
CA GLU A 157 22.07 11.21 -5.23
C GLU A 157 21.50 10.47 -6.45
N TRP A 158 22.15 10.63 -7.61
CA TRP A 158 21.81 9.90 -8.83
C TRP A 158 22.07 8.39 -8.68
N ALA A 159 23.23 8.03 -8.12
CA ALA A 159 23.56 6.63 -7.82
C ALA A 159 22.62 6.01 -6.78
N ALA A 160 22.14 6.82 -5.82
CA ALA A 160 21.20 6.40 -4.78
C ALA A 160 19.72 6.40 -5.21
N LEU A 161 19.40 6.67 -6.48
CA LEU A 161 18.03 6.57 -6.97
C LEU A 161 17.52 5.14 -6.83
N ASP A 162 16.40 4.99 -6.13
CA ASP A 162 15.70 3.72 -5.98
C ASP A 162 14.30 3.82 -6.61
N GLY A 163 14.00 2.86 -7.49
CA GLY A 163 12.74 2.71 -8.19
C GLY A 163 11.65 2.02 -7.39
N THR A 164 11.92 1.55 -6.16
CA THR A 164 10.96 0.82 -5.33
C THR A 164 9.56 1.43 -5.36
N GLY A 165 8.59 0.61 -5.77
CA GLY A 165 7.17 0.96 -5.80
C GLY A 165 6.66 1.46 -7.15
N LEU A 166 7.53 1.65 -8.15
CA LEU A 166 7.10 1.98 -9.52
C LEU A 166 6.32 0.82 -10.17
N GLY A 167 6.65 -0.43 -9.88
CA GLY A 167 6.01 -1.64 -10.37
C GLY A 167 4.57 -1.72 -9.90
N SER A 168 4.28 -1.19 -8.71
CA SER A 168 2.91 -1.07 -8.19
C SER A 168 2.09 -0.05 -8.98
N LEU A 169 2.70 1.05 -9.42
CA LEU A 169 2.05 2.04 -10.29
C LEU A 169 1.87 1.50 -11.72
N ILE A 170 2.90 0.84 -12.25
CA ILE A 170 2.84 0.17 -13.56
C ILE A 170 1.70 -0.84 -13.56
N ALA A 171 1.56 -1.62 -12.48
CA ALA A 171 0.49 -2.60 -12.38
C ALA A 171 -0.90 -1.96 -12.41
N GLY A 172 -1.10 -0.81 -11.75
CA GLY A 172 -2.36 -0.07 -11.79
C GLY A 172 -2.72 0.50 -13.17
N VAL A 173 -1.74 0.70 -14.06
CA VAL A 173 -1.95 1.25 -15.41
C VAL A 173 -2.03 0.16 -16.47
N TRP A 174 -1.14 -0.83 -16.40
CA TRP A 174 -0.89 -1.78 -17.49
C TRP A 174 -1.54 -3.14 -17.29
N LEU A 175 -1.83 -3.58 -16.05
CA LEU A 175 -2.45 -4.90 -15.89
C LEU A 175 -3.81 -4.92 -16.60
N PRO A 176 -4.20 -6.06 -17.19
CA PRO A 176 -5.57 -6.27 -17.62
C PRO A 176 -6.54 -6.01 -16.45
N ALA A 177 -7.77 -5.58 -16.73
CA ALA A 177 -8.74 -5.25 -15.69
C ALA A 177 -8.97 -6.39 -14.67
N ALA A 178 -8.94 -7.65 -15.14
CA ALA A 178 -9.00 -8.81 -14.25
C ALA A 178 -7.77 -8.95 -13.34
N GLY A 179 -6.58 -8.58 -13.84
CA GLY A 179 -5.34 -8.56 -13.08
C GLY A 179 -5.28 -7.41 -12.08
N GLN A 180 -5.79 -6.23 -12.43
CA GLN A 180 -5.95 -5.12 -11.50
C GLN A 180 -6.88 -5.49 -10.34
N ARG A 181 -8.01 -6.18 -10.64
CA ARG A 181 -8.93 -6.68 -9.61
C ARG A 181 -8.26 -7.64 -8.64
N GLN A 182 -7.44 -8.59 -9.12
CA GLN A 182 -6.66 -9.49 -8.25
C GLN A 182 -5.77 -8.70 -7.28
N VAL A 183 -5.04 -7.69 -7.76
CA VAL A 183 -4.17 -6.87 -6.93
C VAL A 183 -4.97 -6.02 -5.94
N TRP A 184 -6.06 -5.38 -6.36
CA TRP A 184 -6.90 -4.58 -5.48
C TRP A 184 -7.62 -5.41 -4.42
N GLN A 185 -8.10 -6.59 -4.79
CA GLN A 185 -8.67 -7.55 -3.83
C GLN A 185 -7.62 -8.01 -2.82
N ALA A 186 -6.39 -8.29 -3.25
CA ALA A 186 -5.30 -8.62 -2.33
C ALA A 186 -5.07 -7.49 -1.31
N VAL A 187 -4.99 -6.24 -1.76
CA VAL A 187 -4.85 -5.07 -0.89
C VAL A 187 -6.05 -4.89 0.05
N ALA A 188 -7.27 -5.09 -0.44
CA ALA A 188 -8.49 -5.00 0.36
C ALA A 188 -8.56 -6.07 1.46
N HIS A 189 -7.83 -7.17 1.30
CA HIS A 189 -7.70 -8.25 2.27
C HIS A 189 -6.37 -8.23 3.03
N ASP A 190 -5.79 -7.03 3.22
CA ASP A 190 -4.58 -6.79 4.00
C ASP A 190 -3.33 -7.53 3.50
N ILE A 191 -3.31 -7.98 2.24
CA ILE A 191 -2.10 -8.50 1.59
C ILE A 191 -1.30 -7.30 1.08
N PRO A 192 -0.10 -7.03 1.59
CA PRO A 192 0.64 -5.79 1.32
C PRO A 192 1.33 -5.81 -0.05
N TRP A 193 0.64 -6.18 -1.13
CA TRP A 193 1.20 -6.39 -2.46
C TRP A 193 1.94 -5.16 -3.03
N THR A 194 1.48 -3.95 -2.67
CA THR A 194 2.09 -2.69 -3.13
C THR A 194 3.46 -2.39 -2.50
N ASP A 195 3.76 -3.02 -1.36
CA ASP A 195 5.01 -2.91 -0.60
C ASP A 195 5.79 -4.21 -0.79
N ALA A 196 6.82 -4.19 -1.64
CA ALA A 196 7.55 -5.39 -2.01
C ALA A 196 8.19 -6.11 -0.80
N PRO A 197 8.94 -5.43 0.09
CA PRO A 197 9.42 -6.04 1.34
C PRO A 197 8.30 -6.72 2.14
N ALA A 198 7.22 -6.01 2.45
CA ALA A 198 6.14 -6.54 3.28
C ALA A 198 5.41 -7.72 2.62
N PHE A 199 5.24 -7.68 1.29
CA PHE A 199 4.65 -8.79 0.54
C PHE A 199 5.51 -10.06 0.65
N TRP A 200 6.81 -9.95 0.41
CA TRP A 200 7.71 -11.10 0.46
C TRP A 200 7.89 -11.66 1.87
N GLU A 201 7.87 -10.80 2.90
CA GLU A 201 7.82 -11.22 4.29
C GLU A 201 6.54 -12.02 4.60
N THR A 202 5.40 -11.57 4.08
CA THR A 202 4.11 -12.28 4.21
C THR A 202 4.21 -13.66 3.57
N VAL A 203 4.69 -13.77 2.32
CA VAL A 203 4.88 -15.04 1.63
C VAL A 203 5.81 -15.98 2.42
N ALA A 204 6.96 -15.47 2.88
CA ALA A 204 7.92 -16.24 3.65
C ALA A 204 7.35 -16.73 5.00
N ALA A 205 6.53 -15.91 5.67
CA ALA A 205 5.83 -16.31 6.89
C ALA A 205 4.86 -17.48 6.63
N GLN A 206 4.14 -17.45 5.52
CA GLN A 206 3.19 -18.50 5.15
C GLN A 206 3.90 -19.82 4.82
N HIS A 207 5.03 -19.77 4.11
CA HIS A 207 5.84 -20.95 3.88
C HIS A 207 6.37 -21.58 5.17
N ARG A 208 6.82 -20.75 6.12
CA ARG A 208 7.27 -21.23 7.43
C ARG A 208 6.14 -21.92 8.21
N ALA A 209 4.94 -21.36 8.15
CA ALA A 209 3.74 -21.95 8.76
C ALA A 209 3.37 -23.30 8.11
N ALA A 210 3.39 -23.38 6.77
CA ALA A 210 3.05 -24.60 6.04
C ALA A 210 4.07 -25.74 6.20
N ALA A 211 5.36 -25.42 6.39
CA ALA A 211 6.42 -26.43 6.55
C ALA A 211 6.36 -27.18 7.90
N HIS A 212 5.60 -26.69 8.88
CA HIS A 212 5.47 -27.32 10.20
C HIS A 212 3.98 -27.55 10.55
N PRO A 213 3.26 -28.45 9.85
CA PRO A 213 1.80 -28.60 9.95
C PRO A 213 1.28 -29.26 11.25
N GLY A 214 2.01 -29.17 12.35
CA GLY A 214 1.71 -29.82 13.62
C GLY A 214 2.51 -29.29 14.81
N LYS A 215 3.58 -28.55 14.53
CA LYS A 215 3.87 -27.38 15.36
C LYS A 215 2.88 -26.33 14.88
N THR A 216 1.68 -26.33 15.46
CA THR A 216 1.12 -25.02 15.78
C THR A 216 2.21 -24.31 16.58
N ALA A 217 3.10 -23.60 15.88
CA ALA A 217 3.13 -22.19 16.14
C ALA A 217 1.65 -21.77 16.07
N ASP A 218 0.95 -21.93 17.20
CA ASP A 218 0.22 -20.81 17.74
C ASP A 218 1.11 -19.64 17.37
N PRO A 219 0.67 -18.76 16.46
CA PRO A 219 1.53 -17.67 16.13
C PRO A 219 1.74 -17.04 17.50
N ALA A 220 2.92 -17.24 18.06
CA ALA A 220 3.68 -16.13 18.53
C ALA A 220 3.81 -15.23 17.28
N LEU A 221 2.68 -14.61 16.88
CA LEU A 221 2.55 -13.18 16.92
C LEU A 221 3.65 -12.77 17.86
N SER A 222 4.70 -12.16 17.31
CA SER A 222 5.63 -11.49 18.19
C SER A 222 4.78 -10.74 19.22
N SER A 223 5.18 -10.69 20.49
CA SER A 223 4.37 -10.00 21.51
C SER A 223 3.84 -8.65 21.00
N GLU A 224 4.61 -8.03 20.10
CA GLU A 224 4.28 -6.88 19.27
C GLU A 224 3.15 -7.06 18.23
N ASP A 225 3.10 -8.12 17.42
CA ASP A 225 1.99 -8.41 16.48
C ASP A 225 0.69 -8.76 17.20
N GLU A 226 0.77 -9.44 18.35
CA GLU A 226 -0.39 -9.79 19.17
C GLU A 226 -0.98 -8.52 19.78
N GLU A 227 -0.10 -7.71 20.38
CA GLU A 227 -0.43 -6.39 20.88
C GLU A 227 -1.04 -5.51 19.78
N ARG A 228 -0.44 -5.48 18.58
CA ARG A 228 -0.92 -4.70 17.45
C ARG A 228 -2.33 -5.14 17.02
N ARG A 229 -2.60 -6.44 16.99
CA ARG A 229 -3.93 -6.99 16.65
C ARG A 229 -4.95 -6.59 17.71
N ILE A 230 -4.68 -6.89 18.98
CA ILE A 230 -5.57 -6.57 20.10
C ILE A 230 -5.91 -5.08 20.12
N LEU A 231 -4.90 -4.21 20.02
CA LEU A 231 -5.11 -2.76 20.05
C LEU A 231 -5.88 -2.27 18.82
N ARG A 232 -5.62 -2.83 17.62
CA ARG A 232 -6.33 -2.46 16.39
C ARG A 232 -7.80 -2.83 16.49
N ASP A 233 -8.11 -4.03 16.94
CA ASP A 233 -9.48 -4.53 17.02
C ASP A 233 -10.27 -3.79 18.12
N ALA A 234 -9.65 -3.58 19.29
CA ALA A 234 -10.23 -2.76 20.36
C ALA A 234 -10.51 -1.31 19.90
N VAL A 235 -9.58 -0.70 19.17
CA VAL A 235 -9.78 0.66 18.62
C VAL A 235 -10.92 0.68 17.60
N ARG A 236 -10.98 -0.30 16.70
CA ARG A 236 -12.06 -0.43 15.69
C ARG A 236 -13.43 -0.56 16.35
N ASP A 237 -13.54 -1.38 17.38
CA ASP A 237 -14.79 -1.61 18.09
C ASP A 237 -15.22 -0.39 18.90
N VAL A 238 -14.30 0.24 19.65
CA VAL A 238 -14.60 1.49 20.37
C VAL A 238 -14.99 2.61 19.41
N LEU A 239 -14.30 2.72 18.27
CA LEU A 239 -14.61 3.71 17.25
C LEU A 239 -15.98 3.46 16.62
N ARG A 240 -16.32 2.19 16.32
CA ARG A 240 -17.66 1.81 15.83
C ARG A 240 -18.74 2.24 16.81
N GLY A 241 -18.57 1.94 18.10
CA GLY A 241 -19.52 2.35 19.14
C GLY A 241 -19.59 3.86 19.35
N LEU A 242 -18.51 4.60 19.10
CA LEU A 242 -18.51 6.06 19.10
C LEU A 242 -19.35 6.62 17.95
N VAL A 243 -19.09 6.17 16.72
CA VAL A 243 -19.78 6.63 15.51
C VAL A 243 -21.28 6.34 15.57
N GLN A 244 -21.66 5.22 16.17
CA GLN A 244 -23.06 4.84 16.37
C GLN A 244 -23.75 5.60 17.51
N SER A 245 -23.03 6.38 18.33
CA SER A 245 -23.65 7.12 19.42
C SER A 245 -24.34 8.39 18.92
N GLU A 246 -25.46 8.76 19.54
CA GLU A 246 -26.21 9.99 19.23
C GLU A 246 -25.40 11.28 19.43
N THR A 247 -24.35 11.21 20.25
CA THR A 247 -23.45 12.34 20.55
C THR A 247 -22.28 12.46 19.58
N PHE A 248 -22.14 11.53 18.63
CA PHE A 248 -21.10 11.61 17.62
C PHE A 248 -21.29 12.86 16.75
N ASN A 249 -20.19 13.55 16.42
CA ASN A 249 -20.23 14.83 15.69
C ASN A 249 -21.11 15.91 16.36
N ARG A 250 -21.24 15.88 17.69
CA ARG A 250 -21.81 16.97 18.49
C ARG A 250 -20.71 17.65 19.27
N ARG A 251 -20.81 18.96 19.53
CA ARG A 251 -19.84 19.69 20.35
C ARG A 251 -19.52 18.98 21.67
N ASP A 252 -20.55 18.50 22.37
CA ASP A 252 -20.42 17.88 23.69
C ASP A 252 -20.15 16.36 23.63
N GLY A 253 -19.97 15.81 22.42
CA GLY A 253 -19.70 14.40 22.15
C GLY A 253 -18.30 13.92 22.52
N ALA A 254 -18.06 12.62 22.36
CA ALA A 254 -16.75 12.02 22.62
C ALA A 254 -15.94 11.74 21.34
N GLY A 255 -16.48 12.04 20.16
CA GLY A 255 -15.84 11.78 18.88
C GLY A 255 -16.38 12.65 17.75
N TRP A 256 -15.48 13.02 16.84
CA TRP A 256 -15.73 13.87 15.67
C TRP A 256 -15.00 13.32 14.45
N TYR A 257 -15.66 13.29 13.31
CA TYR A 257 -15.00 13.07 12.02
C TYR A 257 -14.77 14.41 11.33
N HIS A 258 -13.51 14.82 11.18
CA HIS A 258 -13.18 16.13 10.61
C HIS A 258 -11.84 16.09 9.88
N ALA A 259 -11.80 16.70 8.68
CA ALA A 259 -10.61 16.77 7.82
C ALA A 259 -9.96 15.40 7.56
N GLY A 260 -10.77 14.38 7.27
CA GLY A 260 -10.28 13.03 6.90
C GLY A 260 -9.67 12.23 8.05
N ALA A 261 -9.96 12.58 9.30
CA ALA A 261 -9.50 11.86 10.48
C ALA A 261 -10.58 11.83 11.56
N PHE A 262 -10.50 10.83 12.45
CA PHE A 262 -11.30 10.81 13.66
C PHE A 262 -10.57 11.51 14.79
N TRP A 263 -11.27 12.39 15.47
CA TRP A 263 -10.81 13.08 16.66
C TRP A 263 -11.64 12.57 17.81
N VAL A 264 -11.02 12.00 18.85
CA VAL A 264 -11.74 11.40 19.98
C VAL A 264 -11.26 11.99 21.29
N ALA A 265 -12.17 12.21 22.23
CA ALA A 265 -11.80 12.68 23.56
C ALA A 265 -10.91 11.65 24.25
N ALA A 266 -9.68 12.03 24.61
CA ALA A 266 -8.62 11.10 25.01
C ALA A 266 -9.01 10.25 26.24
N LYS A 267 -9.51 10.89 27.30
CA LYS A 267 -9.90 10.20 28.54
C LYS A 267 -11.08 9.23 28.32
N PRO A 268 -12.24 9.66 27.80
CA PRO A 268 -13.35 8.74 27.53
C PRO A 268 -12.99 7.62 26.56
N PHE A 269 -12.13 7.88 25.58
CA PHE A 269 -11.67 6.87 24.64
C PHE A 269 -10.80 5.81 25.33
N ALA A 270 -9.84 6.22 26.16
CA ALA A 270 -9.01 5.31 26.94
C ALA A 270 -9.83 4.46 27.91
N GLU A 271 -10.84 5.04 28.57
CA GLU A 271 -11.74 4.31 29.47
C GLU A 271 -12.53 3.22 28.72
N ARG A 272 -13.01 3.52 27.51
CA ARG A 272 -13.67 2.52 26.66
C ARG A 272 -12.72 1.43 26.17
N LEU A 273 -11.47 1.79 25.86
CA LEU A 273 -10.45 0.79 25.53
C LEU A 273 -10.17 -0.12 26.73
N HIS A 274 -9.98 0.43 27.93
CA HIS A 274 -9.76 -0.34 29.16
C HIS A 274 -10.94 -1.22 29.56
N ALA A 275 -12.15 -0.93 29.07
CA ALA A 275 -13.32 -1.78 29.25
C ALA A 275 -13.34 -3.01 28.32
N GLN A 276 -12.53 -3.03 27.24
CA GLN A 276 -12.43 -4.18 26.35
C GLN A 276 -11.75 -5.35 27.07
N PRO A 277 -12.28 -6.59 27.00
CA PRO A 277 -11.76 -7.73 27.75
C PRO A 277 -10.24 -7.92 27.58
N GLU A 278 -9.78 -7.89 26.33
CA GLU A 278 -8.39 -8.15 25.96
C GLU A 278 -7.42 -7.04 26.39
N VAL A 279 -7.91 -5.82 26.55
CA VAL A 279 -7.13 -4.65 27.01
C VAL A 279 -7.11 -4.59 28.54
N ARG A 280 -8.24 -4.92 29.18
CA ARG A 280 -8.42 -4.89 30.64
C ARG A 280 -7.43 -5.81 31.37
N ASP A 281 -7.15 -6.96 30.77
CA ASP A 281 -6.34 -8.02 31.37
C ASP A 281 -4.82 -7.73 31.27
N ARG A 282 -4.42 -6.68 30.54
CA ARG A 282 -3.02 -6.25 30.37
C ARG A 282 -2.66 -5.11 31.35
N ALA A 283 -2.01 -5.46 32.46
CA ALA A 283 -1.70 -4.51 33.54
C ALA A 283 -0.79 -3.35 33.08
N GLU A 284 0.12 -3.64 32.16
CA GLU A 284 1.06 -2.71 31.54
C GLU A 284 0.38 -1.64 30.67
N TRP A 285 -0.88 -1.84 30.27
CA TRP A 285 -1.66 -0.89 29.45
C TRP A 285 -2.58 0.01 30.30
N ARG A 286 -2.71 -0.24 31.61
CA ARG A 286 -3.56 0.55 32.50
C ARG A 286 -3.16 2.03 32.56
N PRO A 287 -1.86 2.41 32.60
CA PRO A 287 -1.50 3.82 32.56
C PRO A 287 -1.83 4.42 31.17
N ARG A 288 -2.72 5.42 31.12
CA ARG A 288 -3.11 6.10 29.87
C ARG A 288 -1.92 6.55 29.01
N PRO A 289 -0.82 7.13 29.57
CA PRO A 289 0.35 7.47 28.77
C PRO A 289 1.00 6.26 28.10
N ALA A 290 1.09 5.13 28.78
CA ALA A 290 1.65 3.89 28.24
C ALA A 290 0.77 3.34 27.10
N LEU A 291 -0.56 3.36 27.29
CA LEU A 291 -1.51 2.98 26.25
C LEU A 291 -1.35 3.86 25.00
N TYR A 292 -1.26 5.18 25.15
CA TYR A 292 -1.12 6.09 23.99
C TYR A 292 0.21 5.93 23.26
N GLN A 293 1.30 5.67 23.98
CA GLN A 293 2.59 5.37 23.37
C GLN A 293 2.53 4.11 22.50
N ARG A 294 1.88 3.05 22.99
CA ARG A 294 1.68 1.81 22.22
C ARG A 294 0.78 2.03 21.00
N LEU A 295 -0.35 2.73 21.17
CA LEU A 295 -1.21 3.09 20.03
C LEU A 295 -0.46 3.89 18.97
N ALA A 296 0.41 4.81 19.37
CA ALA A 296 1.25 5.58 18.45
C ALA A 296 2.31 4.71 17.74
N ALA A 297 3.00 3.83 18.49
CA ALA A 297 3.99 2.91 17.93
C ALA A 297 3.41 2.00 16.84
N HIS A 298 2.15 1.60 17.00
CA HIS A 298 1.42 0.75 16.05
C HIS A 298 0.71 1.51 14.91
N GLY A 299 0.90 2.83 14.82
CA GLY A 299 0.30 3.67 13.77
C GLY A 299 -1.22 3.86 13.92
N LEU A 300 -1.77 3.60 15.11
CA LEU A 300 -3.20 3.77 15.42
C LEU A 300 -3.55 5.20 15.80
N LEU A 301 -2.54 6.03 16.05
CA LEU A 301 -2.64 7.48 16.23
C LEU A 301 -1.86 8.22 15.14
N LEU A 302 -2.42 9.31 14.62
CA LEU A 302 -1.74 10.21 13.71
C LEU A 302 -0.85 11.18 14.50
N PRO A 303 0.46 11.23 14.24
CA PRO A 303 1.37 12.14 14.95
C PRO A 303 1.18 13.60 14.53
N ASN A 304 1.42 14.53 15.46
CA ASN A 304 1.74 15.93 15.18
C ASN A 304 2.68 16.43 16.26
N GLY A 305 3.94 16.64 15.88
CA GLY A 305 5.02 16.83 16.85
C GLY A 305 5.26 15.60 17.71
N ALA A 306 5.62 15.80 18.98
CA ALA A 306 6.09 14.74 19.88
C ALA A 306 5.01 14.19 20.85
N GLN A 307 3.77 14.72 20.84
CA GLN A 307 2.73 14.34 21.81
C GLN A 307 1.54 13.64 21.15
N PRO A 308 1.06 12.51 21.71
CA PRO A 308 -0.09 11.79 21.16
C PRO A 308 -1.44 12.47 21.46
N VAL A 309 -1.51 13.32 22.50
CA VAL A 309 -2.73 14.01 22.95
C VAL A 309 -2.67 15.48 22.59
N TRP A 310 -3.74 15.98 21.97
CA TRP A 310 -3.86 17.34 21.47
C TRP A 310 -4.86 18.11 22.31
N LYS A 311 -4.64 19.42 22.45
CA LYS A 311 -5.59 20.33 23.07
C LYS A 311 -6.34 21.06 21.97
N VAL A 312 -7.65 20.91 21.92
CA VAL A 312 -8.48 21.54 20.88
C VAL A 312 -9.69 22.24 21.47
N TYR A 313 -10.11 23.31 20.80
CA TYR A 313 -11.44 23.87 20.93
C TYR A 313 -12.36 23.25 19.86
N VAL A 314 -13.43 22.62 20.32
CA VAL A 314 -14.53 22.13 19.52
C VAL A 314 -15.56 23.26 19.42
N VAL A 315 -15.84 23.72 18.20
CA VAL A 315 -16.66 24.90 17.92
C VAL A 315 -17.81 24.48 16.99
N GLU A 316 -19.06 24.78 17.34
CA GLU A 316 -20.20 24.71 16.41
C GLU A 316 -20.42 26.09 15.77
N GLU A 317 -21.09 26.15 14.61
CA GLU A 317 -21.27 27.39 13.84
C GLU A 317 -22.05 28.48 14.59
N ASP A 318 -22.81 28.13 15.62
CA ASP A 318 -23.58 29.07 16.42
C ASP A 318 -22.79 29.55 17.67
N PRO A 319 -22.37 30.83 17.73
CA PRO A 319 -21.62 31.35 18.88
C PRO A 319 -22.49 31.45 20.16
N PRO A 320 -21.91 31.36 21.37
CA PRO A 320 -20.48 31.50 21.70
C PRO A 320 -19.81 30.24 22.30
N HIS A 321 -20.44 29.07 22.21
CA HIS A 321 -20.04 27.92 23.02
C HIS A 321 -18.90 27.12 22.38
N ARG A 322 -17.65 27.40 22.81
CA ARG A 322 -16.48 26.56 22.51
C ARG A 322 -16.28 25.56 23.64
N ARG A 323 -16.03 24.30 23.30
CA ARG A 323 -15.66 23.28 24.28
C ARG A 323 -14.19 22.95 24.16
N TYR A 324 -13.46 23.06 25.26
CA TYR A 324 -12.10 22.56 25.33
C TYR A 324 -12.09 21.04 25.50
N ALA A 325 -11.28 20.34 24.71
CA ALA A 325 -11.09 18.90 24.82
C ALA A 325 -9.64 18.51 24.60
N SER A 326 -9.16 17.57 25.41
CA SER A 326 -7.94 16.81 25.12
C SER A 326 -8.30 15.64 24.22
N VAL A 327 -7.77 15.59 23.00
CA VAL A 327 -8.17 14.65 21.95
C VAL A 327 -7.01 13.82 21.42
N LEU A 328 -7.33 12.63 20.93
CA LEU A 328 -6.46 11.80 20.11
C LEU A 328 -6.92 11.90 18.66
N LYS A 329 -5.97 11.86 17.73
CA LYS A 329 -6.26 11.86 16.28
C LYS A 329 -6.00 10.47 15.71
N LEU A 330 -7.01 9.87 15.11
CA LEU A 330 -6.98 8.51 14.55
C LEU A 330 -7.11 8.56 13.02
N PRO A 331 -6.41 7.68 12.28
CA PRO A 331 -6.59 7.53 10.85
C PRO A 331 -8.04 7.16 10.49
N ALA A 332 -8.57 7.74 9.41
CA ALA A 332 -9.89 7.38 8.91
C ALA A 332 -9.99 5.91 8.44
N THR A 333 -8.87 5.31 8.03
CA THR A 333 -8.77 3.90 7.61
C THR A 333 -9.10 2.90 8.72
N LEU A 334 -9.17 3.34 9.98
CA LEU A 334 -9.60 2.49 11.09
C LEU A 334 -11.12 2.26 11.13
N TYR A 335 -11.91 2.91 10.28
CA TYR A 335 -13.35 2.72 10.20
C TYR A 335 -13.76 2.28 8.79
N ALA A 336 -14.31 1.08 8.66
CA ALA A 336 -14.71 0.52 7.36
C ALA A 336 -15.87 1.28 6.68
N GLY A 337 -16.75 1.94 7.45
CA GLY A 337 -17.89 2.70 6.94
C GLY A 337 -17.61 4.17 6.67
N ILE A 338 -16.35 4.54 6.41
CA ILE A 338 -15.93 5.94 6.33
C ILE A 338 -16.65 6.73 5.24
N GLU A 339 -16.96 6.10 4.10
CA GLU A 339 -17.62 6.72 2.95
C GLU A 339 -19.02 7.25 3.29
N THR A 340 -19.65 6.67 4.31
CA THR A 340 -20.99 7.03 4.78
C THR A 340 -20.97 7.80 6.10
N CYS A 341 -19.79 8.07 6.66
CA CYS A 341 -19.65 8.74 7.95
C CYS A 341 -19.85 10.26 7.76
N PRO A 342 -20.86 10.88 8.39
CA PRO A 342 -21.05 12.32 8.26
C PRO A 342 -19.84 13.07 8.82
N ALA A 343 -19.45 14.16 8.18
CA ALA A 343 -18.44 15.06 8.73
C ALA A 343 -19.04 15.93 9.84
N TYR A 344 -18.23 16.24 10.84
CA TYR A 344 -18.58 17.25 11.83
C TYR A 344 -18.74 18.60 11.15
N ALA A 345 -19.93 19.21 11.29
CA ALA A 345 -20.25 20.50 10.66
C ALA A 345 -19.50 21.68 11.29
N GLY A 346 -19.04 21.52 12.54
CA GLY A 346 -18.26 22.53 13.23
C GLY A 346 -16.77 22.53 12.88
N ARG A 347 -15.99 23.26 13.67
CA ARG A 347 -14.52 23.38 13.52
C ARG A 347 -13.80 22.82 14.75
N LEU A 348 -12.65 22.20 14.51
CA LEU A 348 -11.69 21.80 15.53
C LEU A 348 -10.47 22.71 15.43
N GLN A 349 -10.26 23.57 16.42
CA GLN A 349 -9.15 24.52 16.47
C GLN A 349 -8.11 24.05 17.49
N THR A 350 -6.87 23.87 17.09
CA THR A 350 -5.77 23.55 18.01
C THR A 350 -5.47 24.73 18.93
N VAL A 351 -5.16 24.43 20.19
CA VAL A 351 -4.65 25.41 21.14
C VAL A 351 -3.13 25.39 21.02
N ASP A 352 -2.56 26.51 20.57
CA ASP A 352 -1.11 26.71 20.47
C ASP A 352 -0.41 26.64 21.84
#